data_AF-A0CM49-F1
#
_entry.id   AF-A0CM49-F1
#
_cell.length_a   1.000
_cell.length_b   1.000
_cell.length_c   1.000
_cell.angle_alpha   90.00
_cell.angle_beta   90.00
_cell.angle_gamma   90.00
#
_symmetry.space_group_name_H-M   'P 1'
#
loop_
_entity.id
_entity.type
_entity.pdbx_description
1 polymer ?
#
loop_
_entity_poly.entity_id
_entity_poly.type
_entity_poly.pdbx_seq_one_letter_code
_entity_poly.pdbx_strand_id
1 'polypeptide(L)'
;MEPQNLLTKSAIEGFDNLLLTQTQFMTQKKKVFLEDNIKYGKEIDRDYNKLQDILDNLQGKIDKIIKSQEDDFMIAYREQMTEVQKELKNMKRKIDEEALRQKADEKKRILEEERDYFKQEALRLDKLCQEQLRTIEELKFKLKITLEEKQYYEGFVIDSKKENKALKYELLYLYKQKSEEQKAITRLGSGGNVGQRNKAKKMLDMRPMTQDGTQVSSTKDEIGEGSKRGFSSIKQTQKTQFSNKIQDQGSSLNDFYKRELSSQQQSRQNPDMEQIEEISKKDIISDLKLQLQKEKQQTQQLKAELSKQNCQRGEMEQILLECIAETKKEVHSRQCQQKQVLNHRYLDLNHNSGDINFTQFTHTDKITLLRRYIEREEFLDQLYQLTFNNQLQITSSLKLNEKWKMDAEEATKKFNTFKTFKYKHITSQPILKTALVKKNELVTSNNFTDKTKGLY
;
A
#
# COMPACT_ATOMS: atom_id res chain seq x y z
N MET A 1 -70.91 -75.79 -132.71
CA MET A 1 -69.68 -75.02 -132.98
C MET A 1 -68.67 -75.37 -131.88
N GLU A 2 -67.67 -76.17 -132.24
CA GLU A 2 -66.37 -76.31 -131.56
C GLU A 2 -65.53 -75.00 -131.76
N PRO A 3 -64.29 -74.81 -131.21
CA PRO A 3 -63.49 -75.70 -130.34
C PRO A 3 -62.63 -75.03 -129.20
N GLN A 4 -62.13 -75.91 -128.31
CA GLN A 4 -60.76 -76.01 -127.73
C GLN A 4 -60.13 -74.92 -126.83
N ASN A 5 -59.74 -75.33 -125.61
CA ASN A 5 -58.30 -75.43 -125.25
C ASN A 5 -58.05 -76.29 -124.01
N LEU A 6 -57.42 -77.45 -124.23
CA LEU A 6 -56.79 -78.34 -123.26
C LEU A 6 -55.27 -78.17 -123.42
N LEU A 7 -54.59 -77.62 -122.42
CA LEU A 7 -53.18 -77.90 -122.12
C LEU A 7 -52.82 -77.26 -120.77
N THR A 8 -51.84 -77.81 -120.08
CA THR A 8 -51.24 -77.34 -118.81
C THR A 8 -51.95 -77.73 -117.50
N LYS A 9 -51.92 -79.03 -117.14
CA LYS A 9 -52.20 -79.47 -115.76
C LYS A 9 -51.36 -80.68 -115.31
N SER A 10 -50.11 -80.79 -115.77
CA SER A 10 -49.23 -81.94 -115.46
C SER A 10 -47.80 -81.56 -115.05
N ALA A 11 -47.53 -80.28 -114.74
CA ALA A 11 -46.18 -79.81 -114.38
C ALA A 11 -46.04 -79.27 -112.94
N ILE A 12 -47.07 -79.41 -112.09
CA ILE A 12 -47.11 -78.78 -110.77
C ILE A 12 -46.77 -79.77 -109.63
N GLU A 13 -46.97 -81.07 -109.80
CA GLU A 13 -46.80 -82.03 -108.70
C GLU A 13 -45.35 -82.48 -108.43
N GLY A 14 -44.38 -82.09 -109.26
CA GLY A 14 -42.96 -82.42 -109.08
C GLY A 14 -42.14 -81.40 -108.28
N PHE A 15 -42.62 -80.16 -108.17
CA PHE A 15 -41.88 -79.08 -107.51
C PHE A 15 -42.17 -78.95 -106.01
N ASP A 16 -43.34 -79.42 -105.56
CA ASP A 16 -43.74 -79.34 -104.16
C ASP A 16 -42.97 -80.31 -103.25
N ASN A 17 -42.45 -81.42 -103.78
CA ASN A 17 -41.67 -82.39 -102.99
C ASN A 17 -40.19 -82.00 -102.78
N LEU A 18 -39.60 -81.17 -103.65
CA LEU A 18 -38.22 -80.70 -103.50
C LEU A 18 -38.12 -79.44 -102.62
N LEU A 19 -39.14 -78.58 -102.66
CA LEU A 19 -39.23 -77.40 -101.79
C LEU A 19 -39.47 -77.80 -100.32
N LEU A 20 -40.20 -78.90 -100.06
CA LEU A 20 -40.49 -79.37 -98.71
C LEU A 20 -39.25 -79.98 -98.02
N THR A 21 -38.39 -80.67 -98.77
CA THR A 21 -37.16 -81.30 -98.24
C THR A 21 -36.02 -80.30 -98.02
N GLN A 22 -35.90 -79.26 -98.85
CA GLN A 22 -34.92 -78.18 -98.62
C GLN A 22 -35.32 -77.27 -97.45
N THR A 23 -36.62 -77.03 -97.27
CA THR A 23 -37.13 -76.24 -96.14
C THR A 23 -36.93 -76.96 -94.81
N GLN A 24 -37.12 -78.29 -94.77
CA GLN A 24 -36.90 -79.09 -93.56
C GLN A 24 -35.43 -79.13 -93.10
N PHE A 25 -34.46 -79.23 -94.02
CA PHE A 25 -33.04 -79.23 -93.68
C PHE A 25 -32.54 -77.86 -93.17
N MET A 26 -33.03 -76.76 -93.73
CA MET A 26 -32.73 -75.41 -93.24
C MET A 26 -33.38 -75.11 -91.89
N THR A 27 -34.60 -75.62 -91.63
CA THR A 27 -35.23 -75.50 -90.31
C THR A 27 -34.56 -76.34 -89.22
N GLN A 28 -33.99 -77.51 -89.54
CA GLN A 28 -33.23 -78.30 -88.55
C GLN A 28 -31.89 -77.63 -88.21
N LYS A 29 -31.15 -77.12 -89.20
CA LYS A 29 -29.91 -76.36 -88.92
C LYS A 29 -30.18 -75.04 -88.18
N LYS A 30 -31.26 -74.32 -88.50
CA LYS A 30 -31.70 -73.15 -87.71
C LYS A 30 -32.11 -73.53 -86.30
N LYS A 31 -32.81 -74.65 -86.09
CA LYS A 31 -33.20 -75.14 -84.76
C LYS A 31 -31.99 -75.48 -83.90
N VAL A 32 -31.00 -76.20 -84.44
CA VAL A 32 -29.77 -76.55 -83.69
C VAL A 32 -28.95 -75.30 -83.36
N PHE A 33 -28.85 -74.33 -84.29
CA PHE A 33 -28.14 -73.07 -84.03
C PHE A 33 -28.88 -72.14 -83.03
N LEU A 34 -30.22 -72.18 -83.00
CA LEU A 34 -31.03 -71.47 -82.01
C LEU A 34 -31.00 -72.18 -80.66
N GLU A 35 -31.02 -73.52 -80.60
CA GLU A 35 -30.96 -74.29 -79.35
C GLU A 35 -29.60 -74.16 -78.65
N ASP A 36 -28.49 -74.17 -79.40
CA ASP A 36 -27.16 -73.91 -78.82
C ASP A 36 -27.04 -72.45 -78.34
N ASN A 37 -27.53 -71.46 -79.10
CA ASN A 37 -27.59 -70.06 -78.63
C ASN A 37 -28.51 -69.86 -77.42
N ILE A 38 -29.62 -70.60 -77.32
CA ILE A 38 -30.50 -70.60 -76.13
C ILE A 38 -29.80 -71.27 -74.94
N LYS A 39 -28.98 -72.30 -75.17
CA LYS A 39 -28.21 -72.98 -74.12
C LYS A 39 -27.10 -72.08 -73.57
N TYR A 40 -26.33 -71.43 -74.44
CA TYR A 40 -25.31 -70.45 -74.02
C TYR A 40 -25.95 -69.22 -73.35
N GLY A 41 -27.13 -68.76 -73.82
CA GLY A 41 -27.88 -67.69 -73.15
C GLY A 41 -28.27 -68.04 -71.71
N LYS A 42 -28.75 -69.26 -71.46
CA LYS A 42 -29.08 -69.72 -70.09
C LYS A 42 -27.86 -69.82 -69.18
N GLU A 43 -26.70 -70.17 -69.72
CA GLU A 43 -25.44 -70.24 -68.97
C GLU A 43 -24.92 -68.83 -68.63
N ILE A 44 -25.00 -67.91 -69.59
CA ILE A 44 -24.72 -66.47 -69.39
C ILE A 44 -25.64 -65.88 -68.32
N ASP A 45 -26.95 -66.12 -68.37
CA ASP A 45 -27.89 -65.63 -67.35
C ASP A 45 -27.56 -66.19 -65.97
N ARG A 46 -27.12 -67.46 -65.90
CA ARG A 46 -26.76 -68.10 -64.63
C ARG A 46 -25.51 -67.48 -64.03
N ASP A 47 -24.49 -67.21 -64.84
CA ASP A 47 -23.27 -66.59 -64.38
C ASP A 47 -23.46 -65.09 -64.09
N TYR A 48 -24.31 -64.40 -64.86
CA TYR A 48 -24.75 -63.04 -64.54
C TYR A 48 -25.45 -62.97 -63.18
N ASN A 49 -26.39 -63.88 -62.91
CA ASN A 49 -27.07 -63.94 -61.61
C ASN A 49 -26.10 -64.25 -60.46
N LYS A 50 -25.15 -65.17 -60.63
CA LYS A 50 -24.09 -65.41 -59.62
C LYS A 50 -23.22 -64.17 -59.41
N LEU A 51 -22.87 -63.46 -60.47
CA LEU A 51 -22.08 -62.24 -60.39
C LEU A 51 -22.86 -61.16 -59.63
N GLN A 52 -24.16 -61.03 -59.93
CA GLN A 52 -25.06 -60.12 -59.23
C GLN A 52 -25.17 -60.48 -57.75
N ASP A 53 -25.34 -61.75 -57.40
CA ASP A 53 -25.36 -62.22 -56.00
C ASP A 53 -24.04 -61.90 -55.28
N ILE A 54 -22.90 -62.09 -55.94
CA ILE A 54 -21.59 -61.74 -55.38
C ILE A 54 -21.48 -60.22 -55.19
N LEU A 55 -21.96 -59.43 -56.15
CA LEU A 55 -21.93 -57.98 -56.12
C LEU A 55 -22.83 -57.42 -55.02
N ASP A 56 -24.03 -57.96 -54.86
CA ASP A 56 -24.96 -57.60 -53.77
C ASP A 56 -24.40 -58.01 -52.40
N ASN A 57 -23.74 -59.18 -52.31
CA ASN A 57 -23.06 -59.62 -51.09
C ASN A 57 -21.86 -58.72 -50.74
N LEU A 58 -21.07 -58.32 -51.74
CA LEU A 58 -19.97 -57.37 -51.56
C LEU A 58 -20.50 -55.99 -51.13
N GLN A 59 -21.56 -55.49 -51.77
CA GLN A 59 -22.19 -54.23 -51.41
C GLN A 59 -22.68 -54.27 -49.96
N GLY A 60 -23.39 -55.33 -49.56
CA GLY A 60 -23.84 -55.50 -48.18
C GLY A 60 -22.71 -55.62 -47.16
N LYS A 61 -21.54 -56.16 -47.54
CA LYS A 61 -20.34 -56.16 -46.69
C LYS A 61 -19.72 -54.76 -46.58
N ILE A 62 -19.65 -54.02 -47.69
CA ILE A 62 -19.15 -52.64 -47.72
C ILE A 62 -20.02 -51.75 -46.82
N ASP A 63 -21.34 -51.83 -46.95
CA ASP A 63 -22.29 -51.05 -46.14
C ASP A 63 -22.13 -51.36 -44.64
N LYS A 64 -21.91 -52.63 -44.27
CA LYS A 64 -21.62 -53.02 -42.88
C LYS A 64 -20.31 -52.46 -42.37
N ILE A 65 -19.26 -52.45 -43.20
CA ILE A 65 -17.95 -51.89 -42.83
C ILE A 65 -18.06 -50.38 -42.65
N ILE A 66 -18.70 -49.67 -43.59
CA ILE A 66 -18.92 -48.22 -43.50
C ILE A 66 -19.69 -47.90 -42.23
N LYS A 67 -20.81 -48.60 -41.97
CA LYS A 67 -21.61 -48.38 -40.78
C LYS A 67 -20.82 -48.66 -39.49
N SER A 68 -20.03 -49.72 -39.46
CA SER A 68 -19.15 -50.02 -38.31
C SER A 68 -18.11 -48.92 -38.09
N GLN A 69 -17.49 -48.40 -39.16
CA GLN A 69 -16.51 -47.32 -39.08
C GLN A 69 -17.14 -45.99 -38.65
N GLU A 70 -18.35 -45.69 -39.12
CA GLU A 70 -19.13 -44.54 -38.67
C GLU A 70 -19.46 -44.65 -37.17
N ASP A 71 -19.90 -45.82 -36.72
CA ASP A 71 -20.18 -46.08 -35.30
C ASP A 71 -18.92 -45.92 -34.43
N ASP A 72 -17.78 -46.48 -34.84
CA ASP A 72 -16.50 -46.36 -34.15
C ASP A 72 -16.02 -44.90 -34.08
N PHE A 73 -16.13 -44.17 -35.20
CA PHE A 73 -15.79 -42.74 -35.25
C PHE A 73 -16.69 -41.93 -34.30
N MET A 74 -17.99 -42.21 -34.27
CA MET A 74 -18.93 -41.53 -33.38
C MET A 74 -18.69 -41.86 -31.91
N ILE A 75 -18.22 -43.07 -31.59
CA ILE A 75 -17.80 -43.43 -30.22
C ILE A 75 -16.55 -42.64 -29.83
N ALA A 76 -15.49 -42.67 -30.65
CA ALA A 76 -14.24 -41.95 -30.38
C ALA A 76 -14.47 -40.43 -30.25
N TYR A 77 -15.30 -39.86 -31.12
CA TYR A 77 -15.67 -38.45 -31.06
C TYR A 77 -16.42 -38.12 -29.77
N ARG A 78 -17.40 -38.94 -29.37
CA ARG A 78 -18.13 -38.73 -28.10
C ARG A 78 -17.19 -38.84 -26.90
N GLU A 79 -16.30 -39.82 -26.89
CA GLU A 79 -15.30 -39.98 -25.82
C GLU A 79 -14.42 -38.74 -25.70
N GLN A 80 -13.82 -38.29 -26.81
CA GLN A 80 -13.00 -37.07 -26.84
C GLN A 80 -13.79 -35.84 -26.39
N MET A 81 -15.04 -35.69 -26.81
CA MET A 81 -15.88 -34.57 -26.41
C MET A 81 -16.18 -34.60 -24.91
N THR A 82 -16.41 -35.78 -24.32
CA THR A 82 -16.57 -35.91 -22.86
C THR A 82 -15.27 -35.60 -22.11
N GLU A 83 -14.12 -35.92 -22.66
CA GLU A 83 -12.82 -35.57 -22.10
C GLU A 83 -12.60 -34.04 -22.10
N VAL A 84 -12.82 -33.38 -23.24
CA VAL A 84 -12.75 -31.91 -23.36
C VAL A 84 -13.71 -31.23 -22.37
N GLN A 85 -14.94 -31.73 -22.23
CA GLN A 85 -15.90 -31.21 -21.25
C GLN A 85 -15.41 -31.37 -19.80
N LYS A 86 -14.79 -32.51 -19.46
CA LYS A 86 -14.18 -32.73 -18.13
C LYS A 86 -13.01 -31.79 -17.89
N GLU A 87 -12.15 -31.59 -18.87
CA GLU A 87 -11.00 -30.67 -18.79
C GLU A 87 -11.46 -29.23 -18.61
N LEU A 88 -12.43 -28.76 -19.38
CA LEU A 88 -13.01 -27.42 -19.23
C LEU A 88 -13.62 -27.21 -17.83
N LYS A 89 -14.34 -28.20 -17.33
CA LYS A 89 -14.91 -28.15 -15.96
C LYS A 89 -13.81 -28.13 -14.90
N ASN A 90 -12.72 -28.86 -15.10
CA ASN A 90 -11.57 -28.88 -14.20
C ASN A 90 -10.82 -27.54 -14.22
N MET A 91 -10.58 -26.97 -15.40
CA MET A 91 -9.95 -25.65 -15.53
C MET A 91 -10.81 -24.56 -14.88
N LYS A 92 -12.13 -24.58 -15.09
CA LYS A 92 -13.04 -23.65 -14.42
C LYS A 92 -12.92 -23.74 -12.89
N ARG A 93 -12.91 -24.95 -12.34
CA ARG A 93 -12.73 -25.16 -10.89
C ARG A 93 -11.38 -24.61 -10.40
N LYS A 94 -10.30 -24.87 -11.12
CA LYS A 94 -8.97 -24.34 -10.77
C LYS A 94 -8.91 -22.81 -10.78
N ILE A 95 -9.58 -22.17 -11.75
CA ILE A 95 -9.70 -20.71 -11.82
C ILE A 95 -10.46 -20.17 -10.59
N ASP A 96 -11.60 -20.81 -10.24
CA ASP A 96 -12.40 -20.40 -9.09
C ASP A 96 -11.64 -20.60 -7.76
N GLU A 97 -10.92 -21.72 -7.61
CA GLU A 97 -10.06 -22.01 -6.45
C GLU A 97 -8.92 -20.98 -6.31
N GLU A 98 -8.23 -20.65 -7.40
CA GLU A 98 -7.15 -19.67 -7.38
C GLU A 98 -7.68 -18.25 -7.12
N ALA A 99 -8.87 -17.91 -7.63
CA ALA A 99 -9.52 -16.62 -7.32
C ALA A 99 -9.90 -16.50 -5.84
N LEU A 100 -10.39 -17.59 -5.22
CA LEU A 100 -10.66 -17.62 -3.78
C LEU A 100 -9.37 -17.52 -2.96
N ARG A 101 -8.30 -18.20 -3.40
CA ARG A 101 -6.98 -18.11 -2.77
C ARG A 101 -6.41 -16.70 -2.84
N GLN A 102 -6.47 -16.03 -3.99
CA GLN A 102 -6.03 -14.64 -4.13
C GLN A 102 -6.78 -13.68 -3.20
N LYS A 103 -8.09 -13.86 -3.03
CA LYS A 103 -8.88 -13.08 -2.06
C LYS A 103 -8.44 -13.31 -0.62
N ALA A 104 -8.11 -14.56 -0.26
CA ALA A 104 -7.61 -14.89 1.07
C ALA A 104 -6.22 -14.31 1.33
N ASP A 105 -5.32 -14.41 0.35
CA ASP A 105 -3.96 -13.86 0.42
C ASP A 105 -3.97 -12.32 0.49
N GLU A 106 -4.85 -11.66 -0.26
CA GLU A 106 -5.03 -10.21 -0.19
C GLU A 106 -5.58 -9.78 1.17
N LYS A 107 -6.56 -10.50 1.72
CA LYS A 107 -7.05 -10.23 3.08
C LYS A 107 -5.96 -10.41 4.12
N LYS A 108 -5.11 -11.43 3.97
CA LYS A 108 -3.95 -11.65 4.85
C LYS A 108 -2.97 -10.49 4.76
N ARG A 109 -2.65 -10.02 3.55
CA ARG A 109 -1.76 -8.86 3.32
C ARG A 109 -2.28 -7.60 4.02
N ILE A 110 -3.57 -7.29 3.88
CA ILE A 110 -4.19 -6.13 4.55
C ILE A 110 -4.06 -6.24 6.07
N LEU A 111 -4.34 -7.42 6.65
CA LEU A 111 -4.21 -7.63 8.10
C LEU A 111 -2.76 -7.52 8.58
N GLU A 112 -1.78 -7.94 7.77
CA GLU A 112 -0.35 -7.76 8.08
C GLU A 112 0.06 -6.29 8.05
N GLU A 113 -0.42 -5.52 7.07
CA GLU A 113 -0.20 -4.07 6.98
C GLU A 113 -0.84 -3.34 8.18
N GLU A 114 -2.07 -3.68 8.55
CA GLU A 114 -2.76 -3.12 9.73
C GLU A 114 -2.02 -3.46 11.03
N ARG A 115 -1.60 -4.72 11.21
CA ARG A 115 -0.79 -5.15 12.37
C ARG A 115 0.49 -4.32 12.48
N ASP A 116 1.19 -4.14 11.36
CA ASP A 116 2.46 -3.42 11.33
C ASP A 116 2.27 -1.93 11.60
N TYR A 117 1.16 -1.34 11.12
CA TYR A 117 0.76 0.01 11.48
C TYR A 117 0.52 0.16 12.99
N PHE A 118 -0.29 -0.71 13.60
CA PHE A 118 -0.55 -0.64 15.04
C PHE A 118 0.70 -0.86 15.88
N LYS A 119 1.61 -1.74 15.44
CA LYS A 119 2.91 -1.93 16.08
C LYS A 119 3.76 -0.67 16.03
N GLN A 120 3.83 0.00 14.88
CA GLN A 120 4.58 1.26 14.73
C GLN A 120 3.97 2.37 15.58
N GLU A 121 2.65 2.48 15.61
CA GLU A 121 1.95 3.49 16.40
C GLU A 121 2.12 3.25 17.91
N ALA A 122 2.07 2.00 18.37
CA ALA A 122 2.36 1.65 19.76
C ALA A 122 3.80 2.03 20.15
N LEU A 123 4.79 1.78 19.28
CA LEU A 123 6.18 2.19 19.51
C LEU A 123 6.35 3.71 19.52
N ARG A 124 5.58 4.45 18.71
CA ARG A 124 5.58 5.91 18.69
C ARG A 124 5.01 6.48 19.98
N LEU A 125 3.89 5.93 20.45
CA LEU A 125 3.24 6.31 21.70
C LEU A 125 4.11 5.98 22.91
N ASP A 126 4.78 4.82 22.93
CA ASP A 126 5.72 4.46 24.00
C ASP A 126 6.87 5.47 24.12
N LYS A 127 7.47 5.87 22.99
CA LYS A 127 8.50 6.93 22.96
C LYS A 127 7.98 8.25 23.51
N LEU A 128 6.76 8.65 23.13
CA LEU A 128 6.13 9.88 23.62
C LEU A 128 5.89 9.83 25.13
N CYS A 129 5.42 8.69 25.65
CA CYS A 129 5.24 8.47 27.10
C CYS A 129 6.58 8.55 27.85
N GLN A 130 7.65 7.94 27.32
CA GLN A 130 8.98 8.02 27.91
C GLN A 130 9.51 9.46 27.95
N GLU A 131 9.30 10.25 26.90
CA GLU A 131 9.70 11.65 26.85
C GLU A 131 8.91 12.51 27.86
N GLN A 132 7.61 12.26 28.00
CA GLN A 132 6.77 12.91 29.01
C GLN A 132 7.19 12.54 30.44
N LEU A 133 7.51 11.27 30.69
CA LEU A 133 8.04 10.82 31.99
C LEU A 133 9.35 11.53 32.33
N ARG A 134 10.28 11.60 31.38
CA ARG A 134 11.55 12.34 31.55
C ARG A 134 11.29 13.82 31.85
N THR A 135 10.37 14.46 31.15
CA THR A 135 9.99 15.86 31.40
C THR A 135 9.42 16.06 32.81
N ILE A 136 8.56 15.13 33.26
CA ILE A 136 8.02 15.14 34.63
C ILE A 136 9.14 15.02 35.66
N GLU A 137 10.12 14.13 35.44
CA GLU A 137 11.28 13.98 36.33
C GLU A 137 12.14 15.25 36.39
N GLU A 138 12.42 15.86 35.23
CA GLU A 138 13.14 17.13 35.15
C GLU A 138 12.41 18.26 35.90
N LEU A 139 11.08 18.35 35.77
CA LEU A 139 10.27 19.33 36.49
C LEU A 139 10.21 19.07 37.99
N LYS A 140 10.08 17.81 38.42
CA LYS A 140 10.16 17.42 39.83
C LYS A 140 11.51 17.81 40.44
N PHE A 141 12.59 17.60 39.70
CA PHE A 141 13.93 17.98 40.13
C PHE A 141 14.07 19.52 40.25
N LYS A 142 13.61 20.29 39.27
CA LYS A 142 13.59 21.76 39.33
C LYS A 142 12.77 22.27 40.52
N LEU A 143 11.58 21.71 40.72
CA LEU A 143 10.72 22.05 41.85
C LEU A 143 11.42 21.82 43.19
N LYS A 144 12.15 20.70 43.32
CA LYS A 144 12.93 20.39 44.52
C LYS A 144 14.00 21.46 44.78
N ILE A 145 14.78 21.85 43.77
CA ILE A 145 15.80 22.92 43.90
C ILE A 145 15.14 24.23 44.33
N THR A 146 14.07 24.66 43.66
CA THR A 146 13.38 25.92 44.00
C THR A 146 12.79 25.90 45.42
N LEU A 147 12.35 24.73 45.90
CA LEU A 147 11.90 24.59 47.30
C LEU A 147 13.05 24.73 48.29
N GLU A 148 14.21 24.12 48.03
CA GLU A 148 15.42 24.26 48.85
C GLU A 148 15.91 25.72 48.87
N GLU A 149 15.92 26.40 47.72
CA GLU A 149 16.25 27.83 47.60
C GLU A 149 15.26 28.70 48.39
N LYS A 150 13.95 28.45 48.26
CA LYS A 150 12.93 29.17 49.02
C LYS A 150 13.16 29.02 50.52
N GLN A 151 13.40 27.80 51.00
CA GLN A 151 13.67 27.53 52.42
C GLN A 151 14.93 28.26 52.90
N TYR A 152 15.98 28.28 52.09
CA TYR A 152 17.20 29.03 52.38
C TYR A 152 16.93 30.54 52.54
N TYR A 153 16.24 31.16 51.57
CA TYR A 153 15.91 32.59 51.64
C TYR A 153 14.94 32.92 52.78
N GLU A 154 14.00 32.03 53.08
CA GLU A 154 13.11 32.18 54.23
C GLU A 154 13.92 32.21 55.54
N GLY A 155 14.86 31.28 55.72
CA GLY A 155 15.79 31.29 56.85
C GLY A 155 16.63 32.56 56.92
N PHE A 156 17.23 32.96 55.80
CA PHE A 156 18.02 34.19 55.69
C PHE A 156 17.22 35.43 56.11
N VAL A 157 15.99 35.60 55.61
CA VAL A 157 15.11 36.73 55.97
C VAL A 157 14.75 36.70 57.46
N ILE A 158 14.50 35.51 58.04
CA ILE A 158 14.23 35.36 59.47
C ILE A 158 15.43 35.83 60.29
N ASP A 159 16.64 35.42 59.94
CA ASP A 159 17.84 35.77 60.69
C ASP A 159 18.20 37.26 60.54
N SER A 160 18.10 37.84 59.34
CA SER A 160 18.23 39.28 59.15
C SER A 160 17.19 40.08 59.94
N LYS A 161 15.96 39.57 60.10
CA LYS A 161 14.94 40.20 60.96
C LYS A 161 15.32 40.15 62.43
N LYS A 162 15.87 39.03 62.92
CA LYS A 162 16.35 38.90 64.31
C LYS A 162 17.50 39.87 64.58
N GLU A 163 18.49 39.93 63.68
CA GLU A 163 19.62 40.85 63.77
C GLU A 163 19.16 42.32 63.79
N ASN A 164 18.28 42.71 62.85
CA ASN A 164 17.70 44.05 62.84
C ASN A 164 16.94 44.37 64.13
N LYS A 165 16.24 43.39 64.72
CA LYS A 165 15.55 43.56 66.00
C LYS A 165 16.56 43.77 67.14
N ALA A 166 17.64 43.00 67.18
CA ALA A 166 18.71 43.14 68.17
C ALA A 166 19.38 44.52 68.08
N LEU A 167 19.77 44.95 66.87
CA LEU A 167 20.37 46.27 66.63
C LEU A 167 19.43 47.41 67.04
N LYS A 168 18.12 47.29 66.79
CA LYS A 168 17.12 48.27 67.26
C LYS A 168 17.05 48.35 68.79
N TYR A 169 17.13 47.22 69.49
CA TYR A 169 17.18 47.22 70.96
C TYR A 169 18.48 47.85 71.49
N GLU A 170 19.63 47.53 70.88
CA GLU A 170 20.92 48.12 71.25
C GLU A 170 20.92 49.63 71.04
N LEU A 171 20.42 50.09 69.89
CA LEU A 171 20.27 51.51 69.58
C LEU A 171 19.38 52.22 70.63
N LEU A 172 18.24 51.62 70.98
CA LEU A 172 17.34 52.16 72.00
C LEU A 172 18.00 52.22 73.38
N TYR A 173 18.76 51.19 73.74
CA TYR A 173 19.53 51.15 74.99
C TYR A 173 20.56 52.29 75.05
N LEU A 174 21.36 52.47 73.99
CA LEU A 174 22.33 53.55 73.89
C LEU A 174 21.68 54.94 73.93
N TYR A 175 20.52 55.13 73.28
CA TYR A 175 19.77 56.39 73.38
C TYR A 175 19.30 56.68 74.80
N LYS A 176 18.80 55.66 75.52
CA LYS A 176 18.38 55.80 76.91
C LYS A 176 19.57 56.16 77.80
N GLN A 177 20.68 55.45 77.66
CA GLN A 177 21.93 55.72 78.38
C GLN A 177 22.40 57.16 78.14
N LYS A 178 22.50 57.59 76.87
CA LYS A 178 22.90 58.95 76.51
C LYS A 178 21.96 60.02 77.09
N SER A 179 20.65 59.76 77.13
CA SER A 179 19.68 60.67 77.75
C SER A 179 19.89 60.79 79.27
N GLU A 180 20.18 59.68 79.95
CA GLU A 180 20.49 59.67 81.38
C GLU A 180 21.80 60.41 81.70
N GLU A 181 22.85 60.21 80.88
CA GLU A 181 24.09 60.99 80.95
C GLU A 181 23.85 62.49 80.76
N GLN A 182 23.02 62.87 79.78
CA GLN A 182 22.68 64.27 79.52
C GLN A 182 21.90 64.89 80.69
N LYS A 183 21.00 64.12 81.32
CA LYS A 183 20.31 64.52 82.55
C LYS A 183 21.28 64.67 83.74
N ALA A 184 22.28 63.79 83.85
CA ALA A 184 23.31 63.89 84.88
C ALA A 184 24.20 65.14 84.69
N ILE A 185 24.61 65.44 83.45
CA ILE A 185 25.36 66.65 83.10
C ILE A 185 24.53 67.91 83.43
N THR A 186 23.23 67.91 83.10
CA THR A 186 22.34 69.04 83.40
C THR A 186 22.17 69.26 84.91
N ARG A 187 22.15 68.19 85.71
CA ARG A 187 22.09 68.28 87.19
C ARG A 187 23.37 68.84 87.81
N LEU A 188 24.53 68.61 87.20
CA LEU A 188 25.82 69.16 87.65
C LEU A 188 26.06 70.60 87.16
N GLY A 189 25.38 71.04 86.09
CA GLY A 189 25.50 72.39 85.53
C GLY A 189 24.49 73.42 86.05
N SER A 190 23.52 73.05 86.89
CA SER A 190 22.46 73.97 87.38
C SER A 190 22.65 74.35 88.86
N GLY A 191 23.85 74.84 89.16
CA GLY A 191 24.11 75.71 90.31
C GLY A 191 24.40 77.12 89.79
N GLY A 192 23.36 77.86 89.39
CA GLY A 192 23.51 79.27 89.01
C GLY A 192 22.49 79.77 87.99
N ASN A 193 21.74 80.79 88.41
CA ASN A 193 20.90 81.70 87.62
C ASN A 193 19.48 81.29 87.21
N VAL A 194 18.58 81.67 88.12
CA VAL A 194 17.30 82.36 87.91
C VAL A 194 17.26 83.19 86.61
N GLY A 195 16.16 83.08 85.84
CA GLY A 195 15.67 84.19 85.04
C GLY A 195 15.08 83.85 83.67
N GLN A 196 13.78 84.14 83.55
CA GLN A 196 13.06 84.50 82.32
C GLN A 196 12.45 83.41 81.43
N ARG A 197 11.12 83.30 81.65
CA ARG A 197 10.06 83.16 80.64
C ARG A 197 10.49 83.55 79.23
N ASN A 198 10.24 82.67 78.26
CA ASN A 198 9.72 83.08 76.95
C ASN A 198 8.83 82.01 76.32
N LYS A 199 7.65 82.45 75.88
CA LYS A 199 6.66 81.72 75.10
C LYS A 199 6.99 81.89 73.61
N ALA A 200 7.21 80.79 72.87
CA ALA A 200 7.09 80.70 71.40
C ALA A 200 7.05 79.20 71.04
N LYS A 201 5.92 78.60 70.66
CA LYS A 201 5.27 78.59 69.33
C LYS A 201 6.16 78.03 68.21
N LYS A 202 6.00 76.72 67.93
CA LYS A 202 6.12 76.02 66.63
C LYS A 202 5.73 74.54 66.86
N MET A 203 4.48 74.15 66.63
CA MET A 203 4.00 73.52 65.38
C MET A 203 5.07 72.68 64.66
N LEU A 204 5.01 71.37 64.87
CA LEU A 204 5.37 70.36 63.88
C LEU A 204 4.38 69.19 64.04
N ASP A 205 3.63 69.03 62.96
CA ASP A 205 2.47 68.20 62.76
C ASP A 205 2.91 66.72 62.62
N MET A 206 2.65 65.90 63.64
CA MET A 206 2.86 64.45 63.55
C MET A 206 1.64 63.84 62.86
N ARG A 207 1.66 63.92 61.52
CA ARG A 207 0.69 63.27 60.65
C ARG A 207 0.83 61.73 60.77
N PRO A 208 -0.19 60.99 61.22
CA PRO A 208 -0.16 59.54 61.13
C PRO A 208 -0.29 59.15 59.67
N MET A 209 0.68 58.38 59.17
CA MET A 209 0.64 57.86 57.81
C MET A 209 -0.56 56.91 57.69
N THR A 210 -1.49 57.29 56.83
CA THR A 210 -2.74 56.59 56.56
C THR A 210 -2.48 55.23 55.91
N GLN A 211 -3.22 54.28 56.47
CA GLN A 211 -3.82 53.12 55.83
C GLN A 211 -4.36 53.46 54.43
N ASP A 212 -3.77 52.89 53.38
CA ASP A 212 -4.44 52.67 52.10
C ASP A 212 -4.62 51.17 51.91
N GLY A 213 -5.89 50.78 51.95
CA GLY A 213 -6.35 49.50 51.44
C GLY A 213 -6.40 49.53 49.93
N THR A 214 -6.05 48.41 49.30
CA THR A 214 -6.54 48.09 47.97
C THR A 214 -7.22 46.74 48.06
N GLN A 215 -8.53 46.77 48.29
CA GLN A 215 -9.43 45.70 47.87
C GLN A 215 -9.84 45.98 46.43
N VAL A 216 -9.49 45.11 45.49
CA VAL A 216 -10.20 44.95 44.22
C VAL A 216 -10.21 43.47 43.82
N SER A 217 -11.43 42.91 43.91
CA SER A 217 -12.08 41.86 43.12
C SER A 217 -11.39 40.53 42.80
N SER A 218 -12.06 39.50 43.32
CA SER A 218 -12.35 38.22 42.69
C SER A 218 -12.90 38.29 41.25
N THR A 219 -12.22 37.63 40.31
CA THR A 219 -12.73 36.97 39.09
C THR A 219 -11.72 35.86 38.77
N LYS A 220 -12.01 34.58 39.03
CA LYS A 220 -12.78 33.63 38.21
C LYS A 220 -12.15 33.38 36.82
N ASP A 221 -11.64 32.15 36.68
CA ASP A 221 -11.48 31.28 35.50
C ASP A 221 -10.96 31.85 34.15
N GLU A 222 -9.87 31.23 33.65
CA GLU A 222 -9.59 30.81 32.26
C GLU A 222 -8.06 30.57 32.12
N ILE A 223 -7.57 29.33 32.13
CA ILE A 223 -7.24 28.51 30.94
C ILE A 223 -6.76 29.38 29.75
N GLY A 224 -5.46 29.34 29.44
CA GLY A 224 -4.98 29.93 28.18
C GLY A 224 -3.47 30.17 28.06
N GLU A 225 -2.76 29.16 27.58
CA GLU A 225 -1.70 29.23 26.57
C GLU A 225 -0.53 30.24 26.70
N GLY A 226 0.66 29.67 26.93
CA GLY A 226 1.74 29.71 25.93
C GLY A 226 2.41 31.07 25.66
N SER A 227 3.36 31.47 26.52
CA SER A 227 4.34 32.49 26.15
C SER A 227 5.76 31.96 26.23
N LYS A 228 6.34 31.80 25.04
CA LYS A 228 7.71 31.41 24.72
C LYS A 228 8.69 32.40 25.35
N ARG A 229 9.54 31.94 26.28
CA ARG A 229 10.83 32.59 26.57
C ARG A 229 11.94 31.62 26.18
N GLY A 230 12.59 31.95 25.07
CA GLY A 230 13.84 31.34 24.68
C GLY A 230 14.92 31.71 25.71
N PHE A 231 15.57 30.69 26.25
CA PHE A 231 16.83 30.83 26.96
C PHE A 231 17.79 29.78 26.41
N SER A 232 18.82 30.28 25.73
CA SER A 232 20.02 29.56 25.36
C SER A 232 20.89 29.28 26.59
N SER A 233 21.22 28.02 26.84
CA SER A 233 22.45 27.61 27.54
C SER A 233 22.60 26.10 27.32
N ILE A 234 23.54 25.58 26.53
CA ILE A 234 24.99 25.50 26.75
C ILE A 234 25.36 24.74 28.04
N LYS A 235 26.17 23.69 27.83
CA LYS A 235 27.05 22.92 28.72
C LYS A 235 26.46 21.69 29.42
N GLN A 236 26.89 20.50 28.99
CA GLN A 236 28.13 19.77 29.39
C GLN A 236 27.92 18.98 30.68
N THR A 237 27.79 17.68 30.46
CA THR A 237 28.14 16.57 31.34
C THR A 237 29.39 16.82 32.19
N GLN A 238 29.34 16.45 33.47
CA GLN A 238 30.26 15.44 34.03
C GLN A 238 29.86 14.97 35.43
N LYS A 239 30.12 13.67 35.63
CA LYS A 239 30.03 12.84 36.84
C LYS A 239 31.13 13.16 37.86
N THR A 240 30.82 12.98 39.14
CA THR A 240 31.69 12.48 40.23
C THR A 240 30.78 12.29 41.46
N GLN A 241 30.67 11.18 42.21
CA GLN A 241 31.58 10.18 42.77
C GLN A 241 32.61 10.70 43.81
N PHE A 242 32.22 10.46 45.08
CA PHE A 242 32.96 10.15 46.32
C PHE A 242 33.73 11.23 47.12
N SER A 243 33.21 11.48 48.33
CA SER A 243 33.79 11.18 49.66
C SER A 243 35.30 11.43 49.93
N ASN A 244 35.49 12.27 50.95
CA ASN A 244 36.44 12.22 52.07
C ASN A 244 37.89 12.76 51.94
N LYS A 245 38.25 13.45 53.05
CA LYS A 245 39.57 13.82 53.62
C LYS A 245 40.19 15.17 53.23
N ILE A 246 39.76 16.17 54.01
CA ILE A 246 40.54 17.09 54.87
C ILE A 246 42.07 17.05 54.70
N GLN A 247 42.64 18.26 54.63
CA GLN A 247 44.02 18.69 54.97
C GLN A 247 44.97 18.96 53.78
N ASP A 248 44.81 20.12 53.12
CA ASP A 248 45.92 21.07 52.88
C ASP A 248 45.38 22.35 52.18
N GLN A 249 45.05 23.40 52.95
CA GLN A 249 44.61 24.69 52.42
C GLN A 249 45.81 25.65 52.39
N GLY A 250 46.57 25.63 51.29
CA GLY A 250 47.66 26.58 51.09
C GLY A 250 48.29 26.61 49.71
N SER A 251 48.17 25.53 48.91
CA SER A 251 48.87 25.42 47.61
C SER A 251 47.95 25.35 46.38
N SER A 252 46.63 25.25 46.52
CA SER A 252 45.73 24.93 45.40
C SER A 252 45.37 26.11 44.49
N LEU A 253 45.60 27.36 44.91
CA LEU A 253 45.27 28.52 44.07
C LEU A 253 46.25 28.65 42.89
N ASN A 254 47.51 28.28 43.07
CA ASN A 254 48.54 28.45 42.04
C ASN A 254 48.46 27.36 40.94
N ASP A 255 48.03 26.15 41.31
CA ASP A 255 47.79 25.05 40.35
C ASP A 255 46.49 25.24 39.56
N PHE A 256 45.50 25.93 40.13
CA PHE A 256 44.27 26.29 39.41
C PHE A 256 44.56 27.29 38.28
N TYR A 257 45.31 28.36 38.56
CA TYR A 257 45.69 29.34 37.53
C TYR A 257 46.62 28.76 36.46
N LYS A 258 47.55 27.84 36.80
CA LYS A 258 48.39 27.16 35.79
C LYS A 258 47.62 26.18 34.91
N ARG A 259 46.61 25.49 35.45
CA ARG A 259 45.75 24.56 34.70
C ARG A 259 44.76 25.31 33.80
N GLU A 260 44.28 26.47 34.22
CA GLU A 260 43.37 27.31 33.45
C GLU A 260 44.09 28.05 32.30
N LEU A 261 45.35 28.51 32.51
CA LEU A 261 46.16 29.04 31.42
C LEU A 261 46.62 27.97 30.41
N SER A 262 46.92 26.75 30.86
CA SER A 262 47.34 25.65 29.95
C SER A 262 46.18 25.11 29.10
N SER A 263 44.95 25.13 29.63
CA SER A 263 43.76 24.72 28.88
C SER A 263 43.27 25.78 27.89
N GLN A 264 43.54 27.07 28.13
CA GLN A 264 43.31 28.12 27.14
C GLN A 264 44.31 28.09 25.98
N GLN A 265 45.56 27.67 26.20
CA GLN A 265 46.56 27.60 25.12
C GLN A 265 46.43 26.37 24.20
N GLN A 266 45.89 25.25 24.66
CA GLN A 266 45.65 24.07 23.80
C GLN A 266 44.45 24.21 22.86
N SER A 267 43.54 25.16 23.10
CA SER A 267 42.38 25.41 22.22
C SER A 267 42.69 26.19 20.94
N ARG A 268 43.94 26.67 20.77
CA ARG A 268 44.34 27.49 19.62
C ARG A 268 45.11 26.74 18.53
N GLN A 269 45.28 25.42 18.62
CA GLN A 269 46.18 24.69 17.72
C GLN A 269 45.54 23.75 16.68
N ASN A 270 44.21 23.69 16.54
CA ASN A 270 43.61 22.90 15.45
C ASN A 270 42.40 23.62 14.79
N PRO A 271 42.64 24.71 14.02
CA PRO A 271 41.60 25.30 13.17
C PRO A 271 41.02 24.31 12.15
N ASP A 272 41.74 23.23 11.83
CA ASP A 272 41.30 22.22 10.87
C ASP A 272 40.15 21.32 11.39
N MET A 273 40.06 21.08 12.71
CA MET A 273 39.00 20.23 13.27
C MET A 273 37.62 20.92 13.25
N GLU A 274 37.57 22.22 13.51
CA GLU A 274 36.33 22.99 13.41
C GLU A 274 35.83 23.10 11.96
N GLN A 275 36.75 23.25 10.99
CA GLN A 275 36.38 23.25 9.57
C GLN A 275 35.83 21.89 9.11
N ILE A 276 36.39 20.78 9.57
CA ILE A 276 35.88 19.43 9.24
C ILE A 276 34.47 19.23 9.82
N GLU A 277 34.22 19.66 11.06
CA GLU A 277 32.87 19.61 11.63
C GLU A 277 31.87 20.50 10.88
N GLU A 278 32.29 21.68 10.43
CA GLU A 278 31.43 22.60 9.71
C GLU A 278 31.07 22.06 8.31
N ILE A 279 32.01 21.42 7.63
CA ILE A 279 31.77 20.73 6.34
C ILE A 279 30.79 19.58 6.55
N SER A 280 31.00 18.74 7.57
CA SER A 280 30.10 17.62 7.86
C SER A 280 28.66 18.08 8.18
N LYS A 281 28.51 19.17 8.93
CA LYS A 281 27.19 19.76 9.21
C LYS A 281 26.54 20.30 7.95
N LYS A 282 27.30 20.92 7.03
CA LYS A 282 26.78 21.41 5.74
C LYS A 282 26.28 20.28 4.86
N ASP A 283 26.99 19.16 4.81
CA ASP A 283 26.57 17.98 4.05
C ASP A 283 25.27 17.38 4.60
N ILE A 284 25.17 17.20 5.93
CA ILE A 284 23.94 16.73 6.59
C ILE A 284 22.75 17.66 6.30
N ILE A 285 22.97 18.98 6.36
CA ILE A 285 21.92 19.96 6.05
C ILE A 285 21.50 19.87 4.57
N SER A 286 22.45 19.65 3.66
CA SER A 286 22.16 19.46 2.24
C SER A 286 21.30 18.21 2.00
N ASP A 287 21.65 17.09 2.62
CA ASP A 287 20.91 15.83 2.51
C ASP A 287 19.49 15.95 3.09
N LEU A 288 19.35 16.58 4.26
CA LEU A 288 18.04 16.83 4.86
C LEU A 288 17.17 17.75 4.00
N LYS A 289 17.77 18.75 3.34
CA LYS A 289 17.05 19.62 2.39
C LYS A 289 16.58 18.83 1.16
N LEU A 290 17.41 17.94 0.63
CA LEU A 290 17.05 17.09 -0.50
C LEU A 290 15.91 16.13 -0.14
N GLN A 291 15.98 15.53 1.05
CA GLN A 291 14.92 14.65 1.55
C GLN A 291 13.60 15.41 1.76
N LEU A 292 13.66 16.60 2.36
CA LEU A 292 12.48 17.47 2.52
C LEU A 292 11.86 17.86 1.17
N GLN A 293 12.68 18.13 0.15
CA GLN A 293 12.21 18.43 -1.19
C GLN A 293 11.52 17.22 -1.84
N LYS A 294 12.09 16.02 -1.68
CA LYS A 294 11.49 14.77 -2.16
C LYS A 294 10.13 14.50 -1.51
N GLU A 295 10.04 14.64 -0.19
CA GLU A 295 8.77 14.50 0.56
C GLU A 295 7.72 15.54 0.13
N LYS A 296 8.13 16.79 -0.13
CA LYS A 296 7.22 17.82 -0.67
C LYS A 296 6.67 17.44 -2.04
N GLN A 297 7.51 16.93 -2.94
CA GLN A 297 7.09 16.48 -4.27
C GLN A 297 6.12 15.28 -4.18
N GLN A 298 6.43 14.30 -3.32
CA GLN A 298 5.55 13.15 -3.10
C GLN A 298 4.19 13.55 -2.52
N THR A 299 4.18 14.47 -1.54
CA THR A 299 2.94 15.02 -0.97
C THR A 299 2.12 15.77 -2.03
N GLN A 300 2.77 16.51 -2.91
CA GLN A 300 2.10 17.23 -4.00
C GLN A 300 1.48 16.26 -5.03
N GLN A 301 2.18 15.17 -5.37
CA GLN A 301 1.65 14.11 -6.23
C GLN A 301 0.43 13.44 -5.62
N LEU A 302 0.50 13.04 -4.36
CA LEU A 302 -0.64 12.43 -3.65
C LEU A 302 -1.85 13.37 -3.56
N LYS A 303 -1.63 14.67 -3.36
CA LYS A 303 -2.73 15.66 -3.38
C LYS A 303 -3.37 15.79 -4.76
N ALA A 304 -2.59 15.79 -5.83
CA ALA A 304 -3.11 15.84 -7.19
C ALA A 304 -3.92 14.58 -7.53
N GLU A 305 -3.45 13.41 -7.10
CA GLU A 305 -4.14 12.13 -7.29
C GLU A 305 -5.45 12.05 -6.51
N LEU A 306 -5.46 12.51 -5.25
CA LEU A 306 -6.68 12.56 -4.43
C LEU A 306 -7.70 13.56 -5.00
N SER A 307 -7.25 14.69 -5.54
CA SER A 307 -8.12 15.62 -6.27
C SER A 307 -8.74 14.97 -7.51
N LYS A 308 -7.97 14.17 -8.26
CA LYS A 308 -8.46 13.45 -9.43
C LYS A 308 -9.52 12.41 -9.05
N GLN A 309 -9.30 11.64 -7.99
CA GLN A 309 -10.28 10.67 -7.49
C GLN A 309 -11.58 11.35 -7.02
N ASN A 310 -11.48 12.51 -6.38
CA ASN A 310 -12.67 13.25 -5.95
C ASN A 310 -13.49 13.79 -7.14
N CYS A 311 -12.84 14.24 -8.23
CA CYS A 311 -13.56 14.62 -9.45
C CYS A 311 -14.32 13.44 -10.06
N GLN A 312 -13.68 12.28 -10.17
CA GLN A 312 -14.31 11.06 -10.71
C GLN A 312 -15.51 10.61 -9.87
N ARG A 313 -15.39 10.69 -8.54
CA ARG A 313 -16.51 10.39 -7.63
C ARG A 313 -17.69 11.33 -7.85
N GLY A 314 -17.43 12.62 -8.11
CA GLY A 314 -18.46 13.60 -8.43
C GLY A 314 -19.19 13.32 -9.74
N GLU A 315 -18.48 12.87 -10.78
CA GLU A 315 -19.09 12.52 -12.07
C GLU A 315 -20.07 11.34 -11.96
N MET A 316 -19.72 10.29 -11.21
CA MET A 316 -20.62 9.15 -10.99
C MET A 316 -21.84 9.51 -10.17
N GLU A 317 -21.64 10.35 -9.15
CA GLU A 317 -22.75 10.88 -8.36
C GLU A 317 -23.70 11.71 -9.22
N GLN A 318 -23.17 12.52 -10.14
CA GLN A 318 -23.95 13.31 -11.09
C GLN A 318 -24.80 12.41 -12.00
N ILE A 319 -24.21 11.36 -12.59
CA ILE A 319 -24.93 10.39 -13.43
C ILE A 319 -26.04 9.69 -12.63
N LEU A 320 -25.77 9.31 -11.38
CA LEU A 320 -26.78 8.71 -10.51
C LEU A 320 -27.94 9.68 -10.24
N LEU A 321 -27.65 10.96 -9.95
CA LEU A 321 -28.66 11.99 -9.74
C LEU A 321 -29.51 12.23 -10.98
N GLU A 322 -28.92 12.17 -12.18
CA GLU A 322 -29.66 12.26 -13.44
C GLU A 322 -30.61 11.05 -13.62
N CYS A 323 -30.13 9.82 -13.38
CA CYS A 323 -30.99 8.62 -13.39
C CYS A 323 -32.12 8.69 -12.36
N ILE A 324 -31.86 9.25 -11.18
CA ILE A 324 -32.89 9.53 -10.16
C ILE A 324 -33.93 10.49 -10.70
N ALA A 325 -33.52 11.60 -11.31
CA ALA A 325 -34.42 12.62 -11.84
C ALA A 325 -35.30 12.07 -12.98
N GLU A 326 -34.74 11.27 -13.89
CA GLU A 326 -35.49 10.57 -14.95
C GLU A 326 -36.53 9.60 -14.36
N THR A 327 -36.13 8.81 -13.37
CA THR A 327 -37.04 7.87 -12.71
C THR A 327 -38.16 8.60 -11.96
N LYS A 328 -37.86 9.73 -11.31
CA LYS A 328 -38.89 10.60 -10.69
C LYS A 328 -39.91 11.08 -11.72
N LYS A 329 -39.48 11.51 -12.91
CA LYS A 329 -40.39 11.93 -13.99
C LYS A 329 -41.32 10.80 -14.44
N GLU A 330 -40.83 9.58 -14.54
CA GLU A 330 -41.66 8.42 -14.91
C GLU A 330 -42.67 8.03 -13.83
N VAL A 331 -42.24 8.01 -12.57
CA VAL A 331 -43.14 7.77 -11.43
C VAL A 331 -44.25 8.82 -11.42
N HIS A 332 -43.91 10.09 -11.59
CA HIS A 332 -44.89 11.17 -11.69
C HIS A 332 -45.85 10.96 -12.86
N SER A 333 -45.33 10.63 -14.05
CA SER A 333 -46.14 10.38 -15.25
C SER A 333 -47.15 9.25 -15.03
N ARG A 334 -46.73 8.13 -14.42
CA ARG A 334 -47.64 7.02 -14.08
C ARG A 334 -48.68 7.41 -13.03
N GLN A 335 -48.31 8.18 -12.01
CA GLN A 335 -49.27 8.70 -11.02
C GLN A 335 -50.31 9.62 -11.68
N CYS A 336 -49.91 10.47 -12.63
CA CYS A 336 -50.83 11.30 -13.41
C CYS A 336 -51.77 10.44 -14.28
N GLN A 337 -51.25 9.45 -15.00
CA GLN A 337 -52.06 8.55 -15.83
C GLN A 337 -53.07 7.76 -14.98
N GLN A 338 -52.66 7.24 -13.82
CA GLN A 338 -53.55 6.52 -12.92
C GLN A 338 -54.67 7.41 -12.37
N LYS A 339 -54.38 8.69 -12.10
CA LYS A 339 -55.39 9.68 -11.70
C LYS A 339 -56.39 10.01 -12.82
N GLN A 340 -55.95 10.04 -14.08
CA GLN A 340 -56.83 10.33 -15.23
C GLN A 340 -57.86 9.23 -15.49
N VAL A 341 -57.52 7.96 -15.26
CA VAL A 341 -58.47 6.83 -15.45
C VAL A 341 -59.60 6.85 -14.42
N LEU A 342 -59.38 7.42 -13.23
CA LEU A 342 -60.35 7.42 -12.13
C LEU A 342 -61.22 8.69 -12.04
N ASN A 343 -60.87 9.79 -12.71
CA ASN A 343 -61.61 11.06 -12.63
C ASN A 343 -61.77 11.74 -13.99
N HIS A 344 -62.95 11.58 -14.60
CA HIS A 344 -63.37 12.31 -15.81
C HIS A 344 -64.03 13.68 -15.54
N ARG A 345 -63.97 14.21 -14.31
CA ARG A 345 -64.47 15.56 -14.00
C ARG A 345 -63.32 16.48 -13.62
N TYR A 346 -63.08 17.43 -14.53
CA TYR A 346 -62.47 18.75 -14.39
C TYR A 346 -62.01 19.11 -12.96
N LEU A 347 -60.73 19.46 -12.83
CA LEU A 347 -60.31 20.72 -12.21
C LEU A 347 -58.83 20.97 -12.49
N ASP A 348 -58.57 22.16 -13.02
CA ASP A 348 -57.26 22.82 -13.09
C ASP A 348 -56.63 22.86 -11.69
N LEU A 349 -55.53 22.12 -11.52
CA LEU A 349 -54.65 22.33 -10.39
C LEU A 349 -53.23 22.45 -10.91
N ASN A 350 -52.80 23.69 -10.91
CA ASN A 350 -51.43 24.17 -10.99
C ASN A 350 -50.61 23.47 -9.89
N HIS A 351 -50.15 22.25 -10.17
CA HIS A 351 -49.50 21.40 -9.18
C HIS A 351 -48.01 21.73 -9.19
N ASN A 352 -47.60 22.48 -8.17
CA ASN A 352 -46.20 22.53 -7.75
C ASN A 352 -45.66 21.11 -7.78
N SER A 353 -44.59 20.90 -8.55
CA SER A 353 -43.81 19.67 -8.61
C SER A 353 -43.19 19.44 -7.23
N GLY A 354 -44.01 18.99 -6.28
CA GLY A 354 -43.57 18.57 -4.96
C GLY A 354 -42.54 17.49 -5.17
N ASP A 355 -41.35 17.72 -4.64
CA ASP A 355 -40.19 16.87 -4.82
C ASP A 355 -40.54 15.44 -4.37
N ILE A 356 -40.70 14.53 -5.34
CA ILE A 356 -41.09 13.15 -5.07
C ILE A 356 -40.01 12.53 -4.20
N ASN A 357 -40.37 12.21 -2.96
CA ASN A 357 -39.44 11.67 -2.00
C ASN A 357 -39.10 10.21 -2.38
N PHE A 358 -37.85 9.79 -2.15
CA PHE A 358 -37.36 8.47 -2.54
C PHE A 358 -38.12 7.31 -1.87
N THR A 359 -38.79 7.59 -0.76
CA THR A 359 -39.67 6.66 -0.05
C THR A 359 -40.90 6.25 -0.87
N GLN A 360 -41.28 7.04 -1.88
CA GLN A 360 -42.40 6.77 -2.76
C GLN A 360 -42.03 5.83 -3.93
N PHE A 361 -40.75 5.49 -4.09
CA PHE A 361 -40.30 4.59 -5.15
C PHE A 361 -40.68 3.16 -4.79
N THR A 362 -41.37 2.50 -5.73
CA THR A 362 -41.63 1.07 -5.61
C THR A 362 -40.34 0.28 -5.78
N HIS A 363 -40.32 -0.98 -5.37
CA HIS A 363 -39.16 -1.86 -5.58
C HIS A 363 -38.79 -1.97 -7.06
N THR A 364 -39.79 -2.01 -7.94
CA THR A 364 -39.61 -2.05 -9.40
C THR A 364 -38.91 -0.78 -9.91
N ASP A 365 -39.25 0.39 -9.38
CA ASP A 365 -38.60 1.66 -9.76
C ASP A 365 -37.13 1.70 -9.36
N LYS A 366 -36.80 1.16 -8.18
CA LYS A 366 -35.42 1.06 -7.70
C LYS A 366 -34.59 0.13 -8.59
N ILE A 367 -35.16 -1.00 -9.03
CA ILE A 367 -34.50 -1.91 -9.98
C ILE A 367 -34.30 -1.22 -11.33
N THR A 368 -35.32 -0.55 -11.87
CA THR A 368 -35.23 0.15 -13.15
C THR A 368 -34.18 1.28 -13.10
N LEU A 369 -34.13 2.02 -11.99
CA LEU A 369 -33.14 3.05 -11.75
C LEU A 369 -31.71 2.47 -11.75
N LEU A 370 -31.48 1.38 -11.01
CA LEU A 370 -30.17 0.73 -10.96
C LEU A 370 -29.78 0.15 -12.31
N ARG A 371 -30.73 -0.44 -13.04
CA ARG A 371 -30.51 -0.94 -14.39
C ARG A 371 -30.07 0.18 -15.32
N ARG A 372 -30.81 1.30 -15.36
CA ARG A 372 -30.43 2.47 -16.17
C ARG A 372 -29.06 3.01 -15.79
N TYR A 373 -28.77 3.11 -14.49
CA TYR A 373 -27.47 3.57 -14.02
C TYR A 373 -26.32 2.68 -14.49
N ILE A 374 -26.50 1.35 -14.44
CA ILE A 374 -25.49 0.39 -14.90
C ILE A 374 -25.38 0.36 -16.45
N GLU A 375 -26.47 0.65 -17.17
CA GLU A 375 -26.51 0.70 -18.63
C GLU A 375 -25.92 1.99 -19.22
N ARG A 376 -25.64 3.02 -18.40
CA ARG A 376 -24.98 4.25 -18.87
C ARG A 376 -23.55 3.94 -19.31
N GLU A 377 -23.19 4.38 -20.53
CA GLU A 377 -21.86 4.17 -21.10
C GLU A 377 -20.76 4.76 -20.20
N GLU A 378 -21.03 5.91 -19.56
CA GLU A 378 -20.09 6.57 -18.66
C GLU A 378 -19.77 5.70 -17.43
N PHE A 379 -20.76 4.98 -16.90
CA PHE A 379 -20.57 4.05 -15.79
C PHE A 379 -19.72 2.85 -16.24
N LEU A 380 -20.01 2.30 -17.41
CA LEU A 380 -19.28 1.18 -17.98
C LEU A 380 -17.83 1.55 -18.34
N ASP A 381 -17.60 2.75 -18.87
CA ASP A 381 -16.26 3.28 -19.16
C ASP A 381 -15.44 3.45 -17.89
N GLN A 382 -16.04 3.99 -16.83
CA GLN A 382 -15.35 4.08 -15.53
C GLN A 382 -15.08 2.70 -14.93
N LEU A 383 -16.04 1.78 -15.01
CA LEU A 383 -15.86 0.41 -14.55
C LEU A 383 -14.72 -0.27 -15.34
N TYR A 384 -14.67 -0.06 -16.66
CA TYR A 384 -13.63 -0.55 -17.54
C TYR A 384 -12.26 0.04 -17.21
N GLN A 385 -12.17 1.36 -16.98
CA GLN A 385 -10.94 2.00 -16.52
C GLN A 385 -10.48 1.42 -15.17
N LEU A 386 -11.39 1.25 -14.20
CA LEU A 386 -11.05 0.70 -12.89
C LEU A 386 -10.65 -0.77 -12.93
N THR A 387 -11.24 -1.58 -13.81
CA THR A 387 -10.95 -3.02 -13.90
C THR A 387 -9.74 -3.31 -14.78
N PHE A 388 -9.61 -2.65 -15.93
CA PHE A 388 -8.59 -2.98 -16.94
C PHE A 388 -7.42 -1.99 -16.96
N ASN A 389 -7.61 -0.68 -16.77
CA ASN A 389 -6.48 0.25 -16.72
C ASN A 389 -5.66 0.11 -15.43
N ASN A 390 -6.27 -0.27 -14.30
CA ASN A 390 -5.49 -0.60 -13.10
C ASN A 390 -4.60 -1.84 -13.30
N GLN A 391 -5.04 -2.85 -14.06
CA GLN A 391 -4.17 -3.98 -14.41
C GLN A 391 -2.98 -3.54 -15.28
N LEU A 392 -3.18 -2.61 -16.21
CA LEU A 392 -2.11 -2.01 -17.00
C LEU A 392 -1.16 -1.15 -16.14
N GLN A 393 -1.67 -0.41 -15.16
CA GLN A 393 -0.85 0.34 -14.21
C GLN A 393 -0.10 -0.56 -13.23
N ILE A 394 -0.68 -1.68 -12.77
CA ILE A 394 0.00 -2.66 -11.92
C ILE A 394 1.12 -3.38 -12.70
N THR A 395 0.90 -3.70 -13.97
CA THR A 395 1.95 -4.30 -14.83
C THR A 395 3.04 -3.31 -15.23
N SER A 396 2.74 -2.01 -15.29
CA SER A 396 3.75 -0.97 -15.50
C SER A 396 4.43 -0.51 -14.20
N SER A 397 3.79 -0.61 -13.03
CA SER A 397 4.44 -0.44 -11.73
C SER A 397 5.35 -1.62 -11.36
N LEU A 398 5.06 -2.82 -11.87
CA LEU A 398 6.02 -3.94 -11.87
C LEU A 398 7.26 -3.64 -12.73
N LYS A 399 7.16 -2.83 -13.79
CA LYS A 399 8.32 -2.28 -14.52
C LYS A 399 9.01 -1.14 -13.77
N LEU A 400 8.32 -0.46 -12.85
CA LEU A 400 8.84 0.64 -12.03
C LEU A 400 9.38 0.21 -10.66
N ASN A 401 9.44 -1.10 -10.39
CA ASN A 401 10.26 -1.60 -9.29
C ASN A 401 11.75 -1.60 -9.70
N GLU A 402 12.24 -0.55 -10.37
CA GLU A 402 13.68 -0.34 -10.60
C GLU A 402 14.47 -0.22 -9.29
N LYS A 403 13.80 -0.20 -8.14
CA LYS A 403 14.42 -0.34 -6.83
C LYS A 403 15.27 -1.61 -6.73
N TRP A 404 14.84 -2.76 -7.25
CA TRP A 404 15.71 -3.96 -7.23
C TRP A 404 16.94 -3.79 -8.13
N LYS A 405 16.81 -3.03 -9.22
CA LYS A 405 17.88 -2.76 -10.19
C LYS A 405 18.89 -1.75 -9.61
N MET A 406 18.41 -0.70 -8.96
CA MET A 406 19.18 0.25 -8.14
C MET A 406 19.90 -0.46 -6.98
N ASP A 407 19.20 -1.31 -6.22
CA ASP A 407 19.77 -2.08 -5.11
C ASP A 407 20.85 -3.05 -5.63
N ALA A 408 20.65 -3.66 -6.81
CA ALA A 408 21.63 -4.52 -7.47
C ALA A 408 22.85 -3.74 -8.01
N GLU A 409 22.65 -2.56 -8.59
CA GLU A 409 23.73 -1.68 -9.02
C GLU A 409 24.55 -1.16 -7.83
N GLU A 410 23.90 -0.77 -6.74
CA GLU A 410 24.56 -0.32 -5.52
C GLU A 410 25.38 -1.46 -4.88
N ALA A 411 24.83 -2.68 -4.82
CA ALA A 411 25.54 -3.86 -4.37
C ALA A 411 26.77 -4.17 -5.25
N THR A 412 26.63 -4.03 -6.57
CA THR A 412 27.74 -4.23 -7.52
C THR A 412 28.84 -3.18 -7.31
N LYS A 413 28.46 -1.93 -7.05
CA LYS A 413 29.40 -0.84 -6.77
C LYS A 413 30.16 -1.07 -5.47
N LYS A 414 29.48 -1.52 -4.40
CA LYS A 414 30.09 -1.91 -3.12
C LYS A 414 31.05 -3.09 -3.29
N PHE A 415 30.68 -4.10 -4.06
CA PHE A 415 31.53 -5.26 -4.34
C PHE A 415 32.80 -4.89 -5.11
N ASN A 416 32.69 -4.03 -6.12
CA ASN A 416 33.86 -3.56 -6.87
C ASN A 416 34.81 -2.73 -5.99
N THR A 417 34.26 -1.87 -5.13
CA THR A 417 35.03 -1.11 -4.14
C THR A 417 35.81 -2.04 -3.19
N PHE A 418 35.16 -3.10 -2.72
CA PHE A 418 35.78 -4.12 -1.88
C PHE A 418 36.90 -4.89 -2.60
N LYS A 419 36.72 -5.25 -3.88
CA LYS A 419 37.77 -5.87 -4.70
C LYS A 419 39.01 -4.97 -4.76
N THR A 420 38.85 -3.68 -5.09
CA THR A 420 39.98 -2.74 -5.13
C THR A 420 40.69 -2.59 -3.79
N PHE A 421 39.95 -2.65 -2.67
CA PHE A 421 40.56 -2.60 -1.34
C PHE A 421 41.42 -3.83 -1.04
N LYS A 422 40.94 -5.03 -1.39
CA LYS A 422 41.65 -6.30 -1.12
C LYS A 422 42.96 -6.43 -1.92
N TYR A 423 43.01 -5.91 -3.15
CA TYR A 423 44.22 -5.98 -3.98
C TYR A 423 45.25 -4.89 -3.67
N LYS A 424 44.87 -3.79 -3.02
CA LYS A 424 45.82 -2.74 -2.60
C LYS A 424 46.67 -3.13 -1.38
N HIS A 425 46.21 -4.05 -0.54
CA HIS A 425 46.89 -4.43 0.71
C HIS A 425 47.68 -5.74 0.66
N ILE A 426 47.59 -6.52 -0.42
CA ILE A 426 48.29 -7.81 -0.53
C ILE A 426 49.62 -7.70 -1.31
N THR A 427 49.85 -6.62 -2.07
CA THR A 427 51.03 -6.48 -2.94
C THR A 427 52.19 -5.66 -2.36
N SER A 428 52.15 -5.27 -1.08
CA SER A 428 53.24 -4.47 -0.46
C SER A 428 54.09 -5.21 0.58
N GLN A 429 53.99 -6.54 0.68
CA GLN A 429 54.94 -7.33 1.48
C GLN A 429 56.09 -7.81 0.58
N PRO A 430 57.35 -7.38 0.80
CA PRO A 430 58.49 -7.88 0.04
C PRO A 430 58.76 -9.33 0.44
N ILE A 431 58.44 -10.26 -0.46
CA ILE A 431 58.77 -11.68 -0.30
C ILE A 431 60.29 -11.80 -0.37
N LEU A 432 60.92 -11.99 0.79
CA LEU A 432 62.31 -12.43 0.92
C LEU A 432 62.44 -13.79 0.23
N LYS A 433 63.10 -13.79 -0.93
CA LYS A 433 63.54 -15.00 -1.63
C LYS A 433 64.67 -15.65 -0.83
N THR A 434 64.35 -16.64 0.00
CA THR A 434 65.33 -17.63 0.43
C THR A 434 65.28 -18.82 -0.53
N ALA A 435 66.38 -18.96 -1.27
CA ALA A 435 66.64 -20.12 -2.10
C ALA A 435 66.83 -21.34 -1.20
N LEU A 436 66.01 -22.38 -1.38
CA LEU A 436 66.33 -23.70 -0.86
C LEU A 436 66.12 -24.75 -1.96
N VAL A 437 67.27 -25.30 -2.31
CA VAL A 437 67.63 -26.30 -3.29
C VAL A 437 66.84 -27.62 -3.10
N LYS A 438 66.31 -28.10 -4.23
CA LYS A 438 66.12 -29.50 -4.68
C LYS A 438 66.06 -30.62 -3.63
N LYS A 439 64.99 -31.43 -3.73
CA LYS A 439 65.14 -32.85 -4.09
C LYS A 439 63.88 -33.42 -4.75
N ASN A 440 64.10 -34.04 -5.91
CA ASN A 440 63.17 -34.87 -6.66
C ASN A 440 62.82 -36.14 -5.87
N GLU A 441 61.57 -36.61 -5.97
CA GLU A 441 61.25 -38.02 -6.17
C GLU A 441 59.78 -38.18 -6.63
N LEU A 442 59.65 -38.35 -7.95
CA LEU A 442 58.93 -39.37 -8.72
C LEU A 442 57.82 -40.25 -8.04
N VAL A 443 56.78 -40.54 -8.85
CA VAL A 443 55.97 -41.80 -8.96
C VAL A 443 54.52 -41.83 -8.43
N THR A 444 53.58 -41.87 -9.39
CA THR A 444 52.23 -42.54 -9.41
C THR A 444 51.14 -42.06 -8.44
N SER A 445 49.83 -42.12 -8.68
CA SER A 445 48.99 -42.94 -9.57
C SER A 445 47.56 -42.35 -9.62
N ASN A 446 46.93 -42.49 -10.79
CA ASN A 446 45.56 -42.93 -11.06
C ASN A 446 44.35 -42.43 -10.23
N ASN A 447 43.36 -41.98 -11.01
CA ASN A 447 41.95 -42.38 -10.99
C ASN A 447 41.19 -42.33 -9.65
N PHE A 448 40.23 -41.42 -9.55
CA PHE A 448 38.91 -41.82 -9.06
C PHE A 448 37.79 -41.08 -9.81
N THR A 449 36.96 -41.90 -10.44
CA THR A 449 35.75 -41.64 -11.18
C THR A 449 34.57 -41.33 -10.24
N ASP A 450 33.75 -40.37 -10.66
CA ASP A 450 32.31 -40.57 -10.91
C ASP A 450 31.33 -40.73 -9.73
N LYS A 451 30.08 -40.33 -10.03
CA LYS A 451 28.80 -40.51 -9.31
C LYS A 451 28.36 -39.40 -8.37
N THR A 452 27.44 -38.57 -8.89
CA THR A 452 26.20 -38.26 -8.18
C THR A 452 25.10 -37.88 -9.18
N LYS A 453 24.39 -38.90 -9.66
CA LYS A 453 23.07 -38.78 -10.29
C LYS A 453 22.02 -39.23 -9.29
N GLY A 454 20.99 -38.41 -9.14
CA GLY A 454 19.62 -38.81 -8.80
C GLY A 454 19.34 -38.99 -7.31
N LEU A 455 18.33 -38.26 -6.82
CA LEU A 455 17.19 -38.82 -6.09
C LEU A 455 16.09 -37.74 -5.95
N TYR A 456 14.90 -38.10 -6.44
CA TYR A 456 13.56 -37.53 -6.28
C TYR A 456 13.15 -36.25 -7.03
#